data_AF-A0A3L7NLY9-F1
#
_entry.id   AF-A0A3L7NLY9-F1
#
_cell.length_a   1.000
_cell.length_b   1.000
_cell.length_c   1.000
_cell.angle_alpha   90.00
_cell.angle_beta   90.00
_cell.angle_gamma   90.00
#
_symmetry.space_group_name_H-M   'P 1'
#
loop_
_entity.id
_entity.type
_entity.pdbx_description
1 polymer ?
#
loop_
_entity_poly.entity_id
_entity_poly.type
_entity_poly.pdbx_seq_one_letter_code
_entity_poly.pdbx_strand_id
1 'polypeptide(L)'
;MVGICRCLAFGVLAVLVISPACFAAEEAKAPAGLGEPGPDRSVIYRLNPITGRFTPVVRKDIDAENVYYRYCQRLGKWVWSKATPTGELRMAMGPGSSQPAALFDLPTSNEERTKGFENQAPELAKRLAINGAKPSLVLGVNGKWTLAVDPNGGRVFDEESGQRWEWHGFRVTPVNHSGGNSWAYEGGRYVPVSPSYRFVIEPAYQ
;
A
#
# COMPACT_ATOMS: atom_id res chain seq x y z
N MET A 1 -48.59 -40.66 -50.94
CA MET A 1 -47.47 -39.84 -51.47
C MET A 1 -47.01 -38.92 -50.36
N VAL A 2 -45.71 -38.98 -50.03
CA VAL A 2 -44.91 -38.02 -49.22
C VAL A 2 -45.43 -37.78 -47.79
N GLY A 3 -44.74 -38.03 -46.68
CA GLY A 3 -43.30 -38.00 -46.42
C GLY A 3 -42.97 -36.84 -45.46
N ILE A 4 -42.29 -37.18 -44.35
CA ILE A 4 -41.38 -36.31 -43.55
C ILE A 4 -41.97 -35.51 -42.37
N CYS A 5 -41.91 -36.14 -41.19
CA CYS A 5 -41.05 -35.78 -40.04
C CYS A 5 -40.76 -34.29 -39.74
N ARG A 6 -41.09 -33.83 -38.51
CA ARG A 6 -40.11 -33.16 -37.63
C ARG A 6 -40.60 -33.00 -36.19
N CYS A 7 -39.78 -33.55 -35.28
CA CYS A 7 -39.69 -33.24 -33.85
C CYS A 7 -39.24 -31.79 -33.59
N LEU A 8 -39.30 -31.41 -32.30
CA LEU A 8 -38.64 -30.30 -31.57
C LEU A 8 -39.65 -29.25 -31.07
N ALA A 9 -39.59 -28.74 -29.85
CA ALA A 9 -38.68 -28.98 -28.73
C ALA A 9 -39.32 -28.48 -27.43
N PHE A 10 -38.90 -29.11 -26.34
CA PHE A 10 -39.04 -28.65 -24.96
C PHE A 10 -38.47 -27.23 -24.78
N GLY A 11 -39.27 -26.31 -24.25
CA GLY A 11 -38.79 -25.04 -23.71
C GLY A 11 -38.52 -25.17 -22.21
N VAL A 12 -37.35 -25.70 -21.83
CA VAL A 12 -36.87 -25.63 -20.44
C VAL A 12 -36.27 -24.24 -20.24
N LEU A 13 -36.92 -23.45 -19.38
CA LEU A 13 -36.44 -22.15 -18.93
C LEU A 13 -35.25 -22.38 -17.97
N ALA A 14 -34.03 -22.35 -18.51
CA ALA A 14 -32.81 -22.40 -17.70
C ALA A 14 -32.58 -21.03 -17.05
N VAL A 15 -32.94 -20.91 -15.78
CA VAL A 15 -32.51 -19.81 -14.90
C VAL A 15 -31.01 -19.98 -14.67
N LEU A 16 -30.22 -19.17 -15.36
CA LEU A 16 -28.77 -19.12 -15.19
C LEU A 16 -28.48 -18.42 -13.86
N VAL A 17 -28.32 -19.21 -12.80
CA VAL A 17 -27.77 -18.76 -11.52
C VAL A 17 -26.30 -18.42 -11.78
N ILE A 18 -26.01 -17.13 -11.94
CA ILE A 18 -24.63 -16.63 -11.99
C ILE A 18 -24.10 -16.74 -10.56
N SER A 19 -23.43 -17.85 -10.27
CA SER A 19 -22.57 -17.97 -9.10
C SER A 19 -21.56 -16.83 -9.10
N PRO A 20 -21.38 -16.09 -8.00
CA PRO A 20 -20.19 -15.26 -7.86
C PRO A 20 -19.01 -16.23 -7.79
N ALA A 21 -18.26 -16.32 -8.89
CA ALA A 21 -16.94 -16.92 -8.87
C ALA A 21 -16.14 -16.14 -7.83
N CYS A 22 -15.99 -16.77 -6.66
CA CYS A 22 -15.07 -16.37 -5.63
C CYS A 22 -13.69 -16.44 -6.28
N PHE A 23 -13.21 -15.30 -6.78
CA PHE A 23 -11.83 -15.16 -7.19
C PHE A 23 -11.02 -15.35 -5.91
N ALA A 24 -10.52 -16.57 -5.72
CA ALA A 24 -9.36 -16.81 -4.90
C ALA A 24 -8.24 -15.99 -5.54
N ALA A 25 -8.07 -14.76 -5.05
CA ALA A 25 -6.86 -14.02 -5.28
C ALA A 25 -5.74 -14.92 -4.80
N GLU A 26 -4.91 -15.37 -5.73
CA GLU A 26 -3.70 -16.12 -5.44
C GLU A 26 -2.95 -15.35 -4.37
N GLU A 27 -2.91 -15.97 -3.18
CA GLU A 27 -2.38 -15.39 -1.97
C GLU A 27 -0.94 -15.02 -2.26
N ALA A 28 -0.69 -13.72 -2.48
CA ALA A 28 0.64 -13.19 -2.71
C ALA A 28 1.44 -13.47 -1.42
N LYS A 29 2.10 -14.62 -1.40
CA LYS A 29 2.96 -15.08 -0.33
C LYS A 29 3.95 -13.95 -0.05
N ALA A 30 3.83 -13.36 1.14
CA ALA A 30 4.77 -12.33 1.59
C ALA A 30 6.20 -12.89 1.39
N PRO A 31 7.09 -12.17 0.69
CA PRO A 31 8.36 -12.74 0.30
C PRO A 31 9.26 -12.96 1.52
N ALA A 32 9.72 -14.21 1.66
CA ALA A 32 10.80 -14.58 2.57
C ALA A 32 12.06 -13.74 2.24
N GLY A 33 12.59 -13.03 3.24
CA GLY A 33 13.88 -12.33 3.09
C GLY A 33 14.03 -11.00 3.83
N LEU A 34 13.15 -10.67 4.76
CA LEU A 34 13.37 -9.76 5.88
C LEU A 34 12.62 -10.43 7.03
N GLY A 35 13.23 -10.59 8.21
CA GLY A 35 12.70 -11.42 9.32
C GLY A 35 11.17 -11.40 9.35
N GLU A 36 10.56 -12.54 9.00
CA GLU A 36 9.13 -12.58 8.72
C GLU A 36 8.37 -12.02 9.93
N PRO A 37 7.29 -11.23 9.71
CA PRO A 37 6.41 -10.88 10.82
C PRO A 37 6.01 -12.20 11.49
N GLY A 38 6.08 -12.22 12.83
CA GLY A 38 5.78 -13.42 13.60
C GLY A 38 4.38 -13.95 13.29
N PRO A 39 4.08 -15.20 13.68
CA PRO A 39 2.77 -15.80 13.43
C PRO A 39 1.61 -15.04 14.10
N ASP A 40 1.92 -14.19 15.08
CA ASP A 40 0.94 -13.39 15.78
C ASP A 40 0.48 -12.18 14.96
N ARG A 41 -0.73 -12.30 14.40
CA ARG A 41 -1.43 -11.28 13.62
C ARG A 41 -1.86 -10.05 14.43
N SER A 42 -1.73 -10.09 15.76
CA SER A 42 -2.04 -8.95 16.63
C SER A 42 -0.86 -7.99 16.82
N VAL A 43 0.35 -8.45 16.51
CA VAL A 43 1.60 -7.68 16.67
C VAL A 43 1.75 -6.66 15.55
N ILE A 44 2.21 -5.48 15.93
CA ILE A 44 2.54 -4.38 15.02
C ILE A 44 4.05 -4.25 15.02
N TYR A 45 4.64 -4.07 13.85
CA TYR A 45 6.08 -3.92 13.70
C TYR A 45 6.46 -2.53 13.18
N ARG A 46 7.55 -1.99 13.71
CA ARG A 46 8.29 -0.87 13.11
C ARG A 46 9.39 -1.42 12.21
N LEU A 47 9.73 -0.69 11.16
CA LEU A 47 10.86 -1.00 10.29
C LEU A 47 11.96 0.02 10.50
N ASN A 48 13.18 -0.49 10.68
CA ASN A 48 14.38 0.27 10.47
C ASN A 48 14.84 0.14 9.02
N PRO A 49 14.74 1.19 8.19
CA PRO A 49 15.05 1.11 6.75
C PRO A 49 16.55 1.01 6.46
N ILE A 50 17.42 1.34 7.42
CA ILE A 50 18.88 1.22 7.27
C ILE A 50 19.31 -0.23 7.48
N THR A 51 18.81 -0.86 8.54
CA THR A 51 19.20 -2.24 8.91
C THR A 51 18.25 -3.32 8.36
N GLY A 52 17.08 -2.93 7.85
CA GLY A 52 16.03 -3.84 7.40
C GLY A 52 15.38 -4.64 8.54
N ARG A 53 15.59 -4.27 9.80
CA ARG A 53 15.08 -5.01 10.96
C ARG A 53 13.67 -4.58 11.35
N PHE A 54 12.85 -5.56 11.71
CA PHE A 54 11.54 -5.35 12.30
C PHE A 54 11.62 -5.36 13.82
N THR A 55 11.03 -4.35 14.46
CA THR A 55 10.92 -4.27 15.93
C THR A 55 9.45 -4.36 16.30
N PRO A 56 9.02 -5.31 17.15
CA PRO A 56 7.64 -5.37 17.62
C PRO A 56 7.33 -4.18 18.52
N VAL A 57 6.14 -3.62 18.38
CA VAL A 57 5.70 -2.41 19.10
C VAL A 57 4.33 -2.63 19.71
N VAL A 58 4.20 -2.20 20.96
CA VAL A 58 2.92 -2.24 21.68
C VAL A 58 2.06 -1.09 21.19
N ARG A 59 0.75 -1.30 21.05
CA ARG A 59 -0.19 -0.29 20.54
C ARG A 59 -0.14 1.06 21.26
N LYS A 60 0.19 1.06 22.55
CA LYS A 60 0.35 2.27 23.38
C LYS A 60 1.57 3.11 22.99
N ASP A 61 2.56 2.48 22.38
CA ASP A 61 3.84 3.08 21.98
C ASP A 61 3.85 3.35 20.46
N ILE A 62 2.68 3.58 19.85
CA ILE A 62 2.57 4.00 18.45
C ILE A 62 2.74 5.52 18.42
N ASP A 63 3.78 5.97 17.74
CA ASP A 63 4.01 7.38 17.49
C ASP A 63 3.10 7.83 16.35
N ALA A 64 2.50 9.01 16.53
CA ALA A 64 1.69 9.65 15.51
C ALA A 64 2.47 9.81 14.20
N GLU A 65 1.77 9.70 13.08
CA GLU A 65 2.28 9.90 11.72
C GLU A 65 3.34 8.90 11.22
N ASN A 66 3.82 7.98 12.06
CA ASN A 66 4.80 6.97 11.68
C ASN A 66 4.20 5.81 10.86
N VAL A 67 5.07 5.11 10.15
CA VAL A 67 4.72 3.97 9.30
C VAL A 67 4.99 2.66 10.04
N TYR A 68 3.99 1.79 10.04
CA TYR A 68 3.99 0.51 10.73
C TYR A 68 3.57 -0.62 9.81
N TYR A 69 4.01 -1.82 10.14
CA TYR A 69 3.60 -3.06 9.48
C TYR A 69 2.60 -3.79 10.38
N ARG A 70 1.41 -4.09 9.86
CA ARG A 70 0.33 -4.75 10.59
C ARG A 70 -0.37 -5.79 9.73
N TYR A 71 -1.04 -6.73 10.38
CA TYR A 71 -1.98 -7.60 9.68
C TYR A 71 -3.28 -6.86 9.39
N CYS A 72 -3.73 -6.85 8.14
CA CYS A 72 -5.03 -6.33 7.74
C CYS A 72 -6.02 -7.50 7.62
N GLN A 73 -6.98 -7.57 8.54
CA GLN A 73 -8.01 -8.62 8.53
C GLN A 73 -8.88 -8.57 7.28
N ARG A 74 -9.24 -7.37 6.80
CA ARG A 74 -10.08 -7.19 5.61
C ARG A 74 -9.44 -7.71 4.32
N LEU A 75 -8.12 -7.56 4.19
CA LEU A 75 -7.37 -8.03 3.02
C LEU A 75 -6.73 -9.41 3.21
N GLY A 76 -6.80 -9.99 4.42
CA GLY A 76 -6.19 -11.29 4.72
C GLY A 76 -4.66 -11.31 4.60
N LYS A 77 -3.99 -10.16 4.62
CA LYS A 77 -2.54 -10.04 4.41
C LYS A 77 -1.89 -9.00 5.31
N TRP A 78 -0.57 -9.09 5.43
CA TRP A 78 0.22 -8.05 6.08
C TRP A 78 0.37 -6.83 5.16
N VAL A 79 0.21 -5.64 5.74
CA VAL A 79 0.22 -4.38 5.02
C VAL A 79 0.97 -3.33 5.80
N TRP A 80 1.50 -2.34 5.07
CA TRP A 80 2.04 -1.13 5.66
C TRP A 80 0.92 -0.14 5.91
N SER A 81 0.94 0.55 7.04
CA SER A 81 -0.07 1.51 7.44
C SER A 81 0.58 2.72 8.08
N LYS A 82 -0.07 3.88 7.96
CA LYS A 82 0.35 5.12 8.62
C LYS A 82 -0.49 5.33 9.87
N ALA A 83 0.17 5.67 10.98
CA ALA A 83 -0.52 6.10 12.19
C ALA A 83 -1.17 7.47 11.97
N THR A 84 -2.41 7.63 12.39
CA THR A 84 -3.06 8.93 12.53
C THR A 84 -2.48 9.70 13.71
N PRO A 85 -2.80 11.00 13.87
CA PRO A 85 -2.51 11.74 15.10
C PRO A 85 -3.06 11.08 16.37
N THR A 86 -4.13 10.27 16.25
CA THR A 86 -4.75 9.53 17.36
C THR A 86 -4.13 8.15 17.61
N GLY A 87 -3.10 7.76 16.85
CA GLY A 87 -2.44 6.45 16.95
C GLY A 87 -3.19 5.30 16.26
N GLU A 88 -4.27 5.58 15.52
CA GLU A 88 -4.95 4.58 14.70
C GLU A 88 -4.12 4.26 13.46
N LEU A 89 -3.95 2.98 13.15
CA LEU A 89 -3.29 2.57 11.91
C LEU A 89 -4.28 2.56 10.75
N ARG A 90 -4.06 3.44 9.78
CA ARG A 90 -4.92 3.61 8.61
C ARG A 90 -4.13 3.43 7.31
N MET A 91 -4.87 3.17 6.25
CA MET A 91 -4.39 2.84 4.90
C MET A 91 -3.67 1.49 4.85
N ALA A 92 -3.99 0.66 3.87
CA ALA A 92 -3.20 -0.50 3.50
C ALA A 92 -2.31 -0.13 2.30
N MET A 93 -1.09 0.34 2.55
CA MET A 93 -0.23 0.82 1.47
C MET A 93 0.19 -0.34 0.56
N GLY A 94 -0.16 -0.21 -0.71
CA GLY A 94 0.28 -1.10 -1.77
C GLY A 94 1.60 -0.65 -2.40
N PRO A 95 2.14 -1.45 -3.34
CA PRO A 95 3.34 -1.13 -4.10
C PRO A 95 3.30 0.28 -4.69
N GLY A 96 4.45 0.91 -4.95
CA GLY A 96 4.54 2.26 -5.51
C GLY A 96 4.17 3.40 -4.56
N SER A 97 3.61 3.08 -3.38
CA SER A 97 3.45 4.05 -2.27
C SER A 97 4.83 4.56 -1.84
N SER A 98 4.90 5.81 -1.43
CA SER A 98 6.11 6.46 -0.97
C SER A 98 5.86 7.24 0.32
N GLN A 99 6.86 7.28 1.20
CA GLN A 99 6.79 8.02 2.46
C GLN A 99 8.15 8.65 2.77
N PRO A 100 8.19 9.83 3.40
CA PRO A 100 9.43 10.39 3.90
C PRO A 100 10.13 9.41 4.84
N ALA A 101 11.44 9.25 4.71
CA ALA A 101 12.18 8.31 5.54
C ALA A 101 12.09 8.64 7.04
N ALA A 102 11.85 9.91 7.39
CA ALA A 102 11.66 10.38 8.75
C ALA A 102 10.44 9.78 9.48
N LEU A 103 9.48 9.20 8.75
CA LEU A 103 8.30 8.55 9.33
C LEU A 103 8.56 7.08 9.70
N PHE A 104 9.78 6.60 9.48
CA PHE A 104 10.21 5.26 9.85
C PHE A 104 11.10 5.33 11.10
N ASP A 105 11.22 4.19 11.79
CA ASP A 105 12.04 4.06 12.98
C ASP A 105 13.52 4.06 12.61
N LEU A 106 14.07 5.27 12.49
CA LEU A 106 15.47 5.50 12.20
C LEU A 106 16.20 5.60 13.55
N PRO A 107 17.11 4.67 13.88
CA PRO A 107 17.94 4.84 15.05
C PRO A 107 18.88 6.04 14.85
N THR A 108 19.02 6.79 15.93
CA THR A 108 20.11 7.71 16.23
C THR A 108 20.16 9.04 15.46
N SER A 109 21.12 9.89 15.87
CA SER A 109 21.28 11.30 15.50
C SER A 109 21.17 11.54 13.99
N ASN A 110 20.82 12.78 13.60
CA ASN A 110 20.76 13.18 12.18
C ASN A 110 22.00 12.76 11.37
N GLU A 111 23.17 12.69 12.00
CA GLU A 111 24.44 12.28 11.40
C GLU A 111 24.50 10.78 11.07
N GLU A 112 24.05 9.90 11.97
CA GLU A 112 24.02 8.46 11.70
C GLU A 112 23.01 8.11 10.60
N ARG A 113 21.90 8.83 10.57
CA ARG A 113 20.91 8.74 9.49
C ARG A 113 21.51 9.15 8.15
N THR A 114 22.20 10.28 8.10
CA THR A 114 22.85 10.76 6.87
C THR A 114 23.91 9.76 6.41
N LYS A 115 24.77 9.28 7.31
CA LYS A 115 25.78 8.25 6.99
C LYS A 115 25.17 6.93 6.52
N GLY A 116 24.06 6.51 7.12
CA GLY A 116 23.32 5.31 6.71
C GLY A 116 22.82 5.40 5.27
N PHE A 117 22.27 6.56 4.89
CA PHE A 117 21.83 6.80 3.51
C PHE A 117 23.00 7.02 2.54
N GLU A 118 24.08 7.67 2.96
CA GLU A 118 25.31 7.81 2.18
C GLU A 118 25.91 6.45 1.81
N ASN A 119 25.95 5.51 2.76
CA ASN A 119 26.44 4.15 2.51
C ASN A 119 25.55 3.35 1.56
N GLN A 120 24.22 3.54 1.63
CA GLN A 120 23.28 2.85 0.75
C GLN A 120 23.23 3.45 -0.66
N ALA A 121 23.36 4.78 -0.80
CA ALA A 121 23.25 5.48 -2.08
C ALA A 121 24.09 6.76 -2.08
N PRO A 122 25.41 6.67 -2.34
CA PRO A 122 26.33 7.80 -2.21
C PRO A 122 26.00 8.96 -3.16
N GLU A 123 25.57 8.64 -4.39
CA GLU A 123 25.21 9.66 -5.39
C GLU A 123 23.89 10.38 -5.05
N LEU A 124 22.95 9.68 -4.42
CA LEU A 124 21.70 10.29 -3.98
C LEU A 124 21.92 11.15 -2.74
N ALA A 125 22.73 10.70 -1.79
CA ALA A 125 23.08 11.48 -0.61
C ALA A 125 23.74 12.82 -0.98
N LYS A 126 24.66 12.82 -1.96
CA LYS A 126 25.23 14.07 -2.52
C LYS A 126 24.15 15.01 -3.05
N ARG A 127 23.19 14.51 -3.82
CA ARG A 127 22.08 15.32 -4.37
C ARG A 127 21.16 15.87 -3.28
N LEU A 128 20.85 15.07 -2.27
CA LEU A 128 20.03 15.49 -1.13
C LEU A 128 20.76 16.56 -0.30
N ALA A 129 22.08 16.42 -0.11
CA ALA A 129 22.91 17.41 0.59
C ALA A 129 22.97 18.75 -0.16
N ILE A 130 23.08 18.73 -1.49
CA ILE A 130 23.09 19.95 -2.32
C ILE A 130 21.72 20.66 -2.27
N ASN A 131 20.63 19.90 -2.37
CA ASN A 131 19.27 20.46 -2.50
C ASN A 131 18.56 20.68 -1.15
N GLY A 132 19.16 20.29 -0.02
CA GLY A 132 18.51 20.30 1.29
C GLY A 132 17.27 19.40 1.39
N ALA A 133 17.12 18.47 0.45
CA ALA A 133 15.92 17.65 0.32
C ALA A 133 15.94 16.47 1.30
N LYS A 134 14.77 16.11 1.84
CA LYS A 134 14.65 14.98 2.77
C LYS A 134 14.54 13.66 1.98
N PRO A 135 15.26 12.60 2.41
CA PRO A 135 15.15 11.28 1.77
C PRO A 135 13.74 10.73 1.89
N SER A 136 13.31 10.01 0.86
CA SER A 136 12.01 9.34 0.81
C SER A 136 12.20 7.88 0.45
N LEU A 137 11.30 7.01 0.92
CA LEU A 137 11.29 5.59 0.59
C LEU A 137 10.10 5.30 -0.32
N VAL A 138 10.25 4.33 -1.22
CA VAL A 138 9.21 3.79 -2.09
C VAL A 138 9.02 2.31 -1.77
N LEU A 139 7.78 1.89 -1.67
CA LEU A 139 7.39 0.52 -1.45
C LEU A 139 7.47 -0.26 -2.77
N GLY A 140 8.35 -1.25 -2.84
CA GLY A 140 8.45 -2.15 -3.98
C GLY A 140 7.30 -3.16 -4.03
N VAL A 141 7.16 -3.83 -5.18
CA VAL A 141 6.21 -4.96 -5.36
C VAL A 141 6.52 -6.15 -4.45
N ASN A 142 7.77 -6.25 -4.00
CA ASN A 142 8.24 -7.23 -3.03
C ASN A 142 7.90 -6.84 -1.57
N GLY A 143 7.11 -5.79 -1.35
CA GLY A 143 6.77 -5.32 0.00
C GLY A 143 7.93 -4.68 0.76
N LYS A 144 9.09 -4.44 0.12
CA LYS A 144 10.27 -3.82 0.73
C LYS A 144 10.31 -2.33 0.42
N TRP A 145 10.68 -1.54 1.43
CA TRP A 145 10.97 -0.12 1.25
C TRP A 145 12.38 0.06 0.70
N THR A 146 12.49 0.81 -0.39
CA THR A 146 13.77 1.17 -1.02
C THR A 146 13.89 2.68 -1.12
N LEU A 147 15.11 3.20 -1.10
CA LEU A 147 15.36 4.63 -1.21
C LEU A 147 14.89 5.15 -2.58
N ALA A 148 14.07 6.20 -2.57
CA ALA A 148 13.53 6.83 -3.76
C ALA A 148 14.63 7.66 -4.45
N VAL A 149 14.60 7.70 -5.79
CA VAL A 149 15.53 8.54 -6.57
C VAL A 149 15.29 10.03 -6.34
N ASP A 150 14.04 10.41 -6.08
CA ASP A 150 13.63 11.79 -5.85
C ASP A 150 12.92 11.95 -4.49
N PRO A 151 13.13 13.09 -3.81
CA PRO A 151 12.36 13.43 -2.62
C PRO A 151 10.87 13.57 -3.00
N ASN A 152 9.99 13.02 -2.17
CA ASN A 152 8.54 13.13 -2.37
C ASN A 152 7.83 13.45 -1.05
N GLY A 153 6.70 14.18 -1.14
CA GLY A 153 5.91 14.57 0.02
C GLY A 153 5.22 13.39 0.73
N GLY A 154 5.15 12.24 0.07
CA GLY A 154 4.38 11.07 0.47
C GLY A 154 3.25 10.81 -0.51
N ARG A 155 3.09 9.56 -0.90
CA ARG A 155 2.03 9.09 -1.79
C ARG A 155 1.58 7.72 -1.30
N VAL A 156 0.29 7.47 -1.21
CA VAL A 156 -0.23 6.17 -0.82
C VAL A 156 -1.20 5.68 -1.87
N PHE A 157 -0.99 4.44 -2.30
CA PHE A 157 -2.02 3.64 -2.94
C PHE A 157 -2.61 2.74 -1.86
N ASP A 158 -3.83 3.03 -1.43
CA ASP A 158 -4.51 2.27 -0.38
C ASP A 158 -5.24 1.08 -1.01
N GLU A 159 -4.70 -0.13 -0.81
CA GLU A 159 -5.27 -1.38 -1.30
C GLU A 159 -6.61 -1.72 -0.62
N GLU A 160 -6.86 -1.15 0.57
CA GLU A 160 -8.10 -1.39 1.32
C GLU A 160 -9.28 -0.60 0.74
N SER A 161 -9.05 0.65 0.34
CA SER A 161 -10.09 1.52 -0.23
C SER A 161 -10.03 1.60 -1.76
N GLY A 162 -8.93 1.17 -2.37
CA GLY A 162 -8.61 1.40 -3.76
C GLY A 162 -8.31 2.87 -4.08
N GLN A 163 -8.03 3.72 -3.08
CA GLN A 163 -7.84 5.16 -3.29
C GLN A 163 -6.36 5.54 -3.35
N ARG A 164 -6.06 6.62 -4.08
CA ARG A 164 -4.73 7.24 -4.10
C ARG A 164 -4.73 8.54 -3.33
N TRP A 165 -3.73 8.71 -2.49
CA TRP A 165 -3.52 9.88 -1.64
C TRP A 165 -2.15 10.48 -1.90
N GLU A 166 -2.06 11.81 -1.91
CA GLU A 166 -0.81 12.55 -2.04
C GLU A 166 -0.69 13.63 -0.97
N TRP A 167 0.52 13.79 -0.44
CA TRP A 167 0.85 14.81 0.53
C TRP A 167 1.42 16.03 -0.18
N HIS A 168 0.75 17.17 0.00
CA HIS A 168 1.19 18.48 -0.43
C HIS A 168 1.43 19.34 0.81
N GLY A 169 2.68 19.32 1.30
CA GLY A 169 3.01 19.88 2.61
C GLY A 169 2.31 19.12 3.73
N PHE A 170 1.49 19.81 4.52
CA PHE A 170 0.71 19.23 5.63
C PHE A 170 -0.66 18.70 5.19
N ARG A 171 -1.05 18.87 3.91
CA ARG A 171 -2.36 18.47 3.42
C ARG A 171 -2.30 17.12 2.70
N VAL A 172 -3.25 16.26 3.03
CA VAL A 172 -3.48 15.00 2.31
C VAL A 172 -4.60 15.21 1.31
N THR A 173 -4.30 15.03 0.03
CA THR A 173 -5.25 15.24 -1.07
C THR A 173 -5.55 13.91 -1.77
N PRO A 174 -6.83 13.54 -1.96
CA PRO A 174 -7.19 12.41 -2.79
C PRO A 174 -6.87 12.73 -4.25
N VAL A 175 -6.23 11.79 -4.95
CA VAL A 175 -5.93 11.95 -6.37
C VAL A 175 -7.09 11.42 -7.20
N ASN A 176 -7.76 12.36 -7.87
CA ASN A 176 -8.90 12.08 -8.75
C ASN A 176 -8.46 11.96 -10.21
N HIS A 177 -9.10 11.06 -10.94
CA HIS A 177 -9.13 10.98 -12.40
C HIS A 177 -10.56 11.26 -12.89
N SER A 178 -10.78 11.26 -14.21
CA SER A 178 -12.09 11.57 -14.81
C SER A 178 -13.23 10.69 -14.33
N GLY A 179 -12.94 9.45 -13.91
CA GLY A 179 -13.89 8.47 -13.39
C GLY A 179 -13.96 8.34 -11.87
N GLY A 180 -13.28 9.20 -11.09
CA GLY A 180 -13.31 9.16 -9.62
C GLY A 180 -11.92 9.07 -8.99
N ASN A 181 -11.82 8.53 -7.77
CA ASN A 181 -10.57 8.42 -7.01
C ASN A 181 -10.06 6.98 -6.85
N SER A 182 -10.60 6.04 -7.62
CA SER A 182 -10.27 4.62 -7.52
C SER A 182 -9.13 4.22 -8.47
N TRP A 183 -8.22 3.40 -7.95
CA TRP A 183 -7.00 2.92 -8.58
C TRP A 183 -6.82 1.44 -8.26
N ALA A 184 -6.43 0.63 -9.24
CA ALA A 184 -6.08 -0.79 -9.04
C ALA A 184 -4.71 -1.08 -9.62
N TYR A 185 -4.04 -2.06 -9.04
CA TYR A 185 -2.72 -2.50 -9.48
C TYR A 185 -2.85 -3.60 -10.55
N GLU A 186 -2.54 -3.26 -11.80
CA GLU A 186 -2.67 -4.15 -12.96
C GLU A 186 -1.39 -4.09 -13.81
N GLY A 187 -0.86 -5.26 -14.22
CA GLY A 187 0.29 -5.34 -15.12
C GLY A 187 1.53 -4.59 -14.62
N GLY A 188 1.74 -4.54 -13.30
CA GLY A 188 2.89 -3.88 -12.69
C GLY A 188 2.74 -2.37 -12.42
N ARG A 189 1.56 -1.79 -12.66
CA ARG A 189 1.30 -0.35 -12.43
C ARG A 189 -0.10 -0.10 -11.89
N TYR A 190 -0.31 1.07 -11.28
CA TYR A 190 -1.67 1.50 -10.95
C TYR A 190 -2.35 2.10 -12.16
N VAL A 191 -3.55 1.61 -12.45
CA VAL A 191 -4.44 2.16 -13.46
C VAL A 191 -5.68 2.77 -12.79
N PRO A 192 -6.21 3.88 -13.33
CA PRO A 192 -7.47 4.42 -12.85
C PRO A 192 -8.58 3.39 -13.09
N VAL A 193 -9.32 3.07 -12.05
CA VAL A 193 -10.52 2.25 -12.15
C VAL A 193 -11.70 3.18 -12.05
N SER A 194 -12.64 3.05 -12.98
CA SER A 194 -13.93 3.70 -12.84
C SER A 194 -14.87 2.73 -12.14
N PRO A 195 -15.44 3.10 -10.99
CA PRO A 195 -16.80 2.70 -10.68
C PRO A 195 -17.73 3.88 -10.97
N SER A 196 -18.98 3.57 -11.29
CA SER A 196 -20.12 4.49 -11.32
C SER A 196 -20.42 5.17 -9.96
N TYR A 197 -19.52 5.11 -8.97
CA TYR A 197 -19.70 5.61 -7.61
C TYR A 197 -18.47 6.35 -7.09
N ARG A 198 -18.66 7.62 -6.71
CA ARG A 198 -17.67 8.43 -5.98
C ARG A 198 -17.75 8.10 -4.49
N PHE A 199 -16.69 7.49 -3.93
CA PHE A 199 -16.53 7.47 -2.48
C PHE A 199 -15.69 8.67 -2.06
N VAL A 200 -16.35 9.70 -1.53
CA VAL A 200 -15.67 10.72 -0.73
C VAL A 200 -15.54 10.14 0.67
N ILE A 201 -14.46 9.40 0.91
CA ILE A 201 -14.02 9.17 2.29
C ILE A 201 -13.11 10.37 2.58
N GLU A 202 -13.55 11.30 3.42
CA GLU A 202 -12.67 12.39 3.82
C GLU A 202 -11.45 11.79 4.55
N PRO A 203 -10.22 12.18 4.17
CA PRO A 203 -9.06 11.83 4.97
C PRO A 203 -9.21 12.57 6.31
N ALA A 204 -9.38 11.83 7.41
CA ALA A 204 -9.37 12.39 8.77
C ALA A 204 -7.94 12.78 9.21
N TYR A 205 -7.19 13.41 8.32
CA TYR A 205 -5.84 13.90 8.55
C TYR A 205 -5.88 15.42 8.47
N GLN A 206 -6.12 16.06 9.62
CA GLN A 206 -5.86 17.47 9.88
C GLN A 206 -4.91 17.57 11.07
#